data_AF-A0A7S3FN51-F1
#
_entry.id   AF-A0A7S3FN51-F1
#
_cell.length_a   1.000
_cell.length_b   1.000
_cell.length_c   1.000
_cell.angle_alpha   90.00
_cell.angle_beta   90.00
_cell.angle_gamma   90.00
#
_symmetry.space_group_name_H-M   'P 1'
#
loop_
_entity.id
_entity.type
_entity.pdbx_description
1 polymer ?
#
loop_
_entity_poly.entity_id
_entity_poly.type
_entity_poly.pdbx_seq_one_letter_code
_entity_poly.pdbx_strand_id
1 'polypeptide(L)'
;KYLQPHQREVTQVLSALIQATHNLVPDDVLAPVLRQLCNYFINDKSRPEAMVVGLKTVREMCVRQPLIMTPDLLQDLAQYKKYREKGVSMAARSLIGLFRIISPKMLHKKDRGKGAAASE
;
A
#
# COMPACT_ATOMS: atom_id res chain seq x y z
N LYS A 1 -3.54 0.84 18.38
CA LYS A 1 -4.67 1.52 19.07
C LYS A 1 -5.26 2.66 18.24
N TYR A 2 -4.46 3.54 17.63
CA TYR A 2 -4.95 4.73 16.91
C TYR A 2 -5.10 4.58 15.37
N LEU A 3 -4.72 3.42 14.81
CA LEU A 3 -4.86 3.12 13.37
C LEU A 3 -6.24 2.53 13.07
N GLN A 4 -7.30 3.33 13.23
CA GLN A 4 -8.66 2.94 12.86
C GLN A 4 -9.35 4.09 12.10
N PRO A 5 -10.15 3.83 11.05
CA PRO A 5 -10.78 4.87 10.24
C PRO A 5 -11.65 5.87 11.02
N HIS A 6 -12.28 5.42 12.12
CA HIS A 6 -13.15 6.26 12.95
C HIS A 6 -12.40 7.05 14.03
N GLN A 7 -11.07 6.88 14.12
CA GLN A 7 -10.25 7.59 15.09
C GLN A 7 -10.24 9.09 14.78
N ARG A 8 -10.36 9.93 15.81
CA ARG A 8 -10.22 11.38 15.67
C ARG A 8 -8.80 11.72 15.18
N GLU A 9 -8.70 12.66 14.24
CA GLU A 9 -7.44 13.05 13.60
C GLU A 9 -6.66 11.89 12.96
N VAL A 10 -7.34 10.83 12.50
CA VAL A 10 -6.68 9.66 11.91
C VAL A 10 -5.72 10.02 10.77
N THR A 11 -6.05 11.02 9.95
CA THR A 11 -5.19 11.50 8.86
C THR A 11 -3.87 12.10 9.38
N GLN A 12 -3.89 12.80 10.51
CA GLN A 12 -2.67 13.31 11.15
C GLN A 12 -1.80 12.16 11.68
N VAL A 13 -2.43 11.15 12.29
CA VAL A 13 -1.74 9.94 12.76
C VAL A 13 -1.07 9.21 11.59
N LEU A 14 -1.77 9.05 10.46
CA LEU A 14 -1.22 8.43 9.25
C LEU A 14 -0.09 9.26 8.64
N SER A 15 -0.20 10.59 8.66
CA SER A 15 0.88 11.49 8.22
C SER A 15 2.13 11.31 9.07
N ALA A 16 1.98 11.29 10.40
CA ALA A 16 3.08 11.06 11.32
C ALA A 16 3.73 9.68 11.11
N LEU A 17 2.93 8.64 10.86
CA LEU A 17 3.43 7.30 10.52
C LEU A 17 4.29 7.32 9.24
N ILE A 18 3.83 8.01 8.19
CA ILE A 18 4.61 8.13 6.94
C ILE A 18 5.94 8.83 7.20
N GLN A 19 5.94 9.92 7.98
CA GLN A 19 7.17 10.65 8.29
C GLN A 19 8.15 9.83 9.15
N ALA A 20 7.62 8.99 10.04
CA ALA A 20 8.42 8.06 10.85
C ALA A 20 8.92 6.82 10.08
N THR A 21 8.46 6.60 8.84
CA THR A 21 8.90 5.47 8.02
C THR A 21 10.19 5.83 7.28
N HIS A 22 11.32 5.22 7.63
CA HIS A 22 12.60 5.43 6.94
C HIS A 22 13.53 4.21 7.08
N ASN A 23 14.61 4.19 6.32
CA ASN A 23 15.58 3.09 6.23
C ASN A 23 16.34 2.78 7.53
N LEU A 24 16.32 3.67 8.53
CA LEU A 24 16.91 3.43 9.86
C LEU A 24 15.94 2.74 10.83
N VAL A 25 14.67 2.57 10.45
CA VAL A 25 13.71 1.77 11.23
C VAL A 25 13.74 0.34 10.72
N PRO A 26 13.92 -0.67 11.60
CA PRO A 26 13.89 -2.07 11.21
C PRO A 26 12.57 -2.49 10.54
N ASP A 27 12.67 -3.34 9.50
CA ASP A 27 11.52 -3.78 8.71
C ASP A 27 10.53 -4.63 9.53
N ASP A 28 11.03 -5.43 10.48
CA ASP A 28 10.23 -6.26 11.38
C ASP A 28 9.36 -5.43 12.34
N VAL A 29 9.74 -4.18 12.61
CA VAL A 29 8.92 -3.22 13.37
C VAL A 29 7.83 -2.60 12.49
N LEU A 30 8.14 -2.26 11.23
CA LEU A 30 7.20 -1.59 10.32
C LEU A 30 6.20 -2.56 9.66
N ALA A 31 6.61 -3.79 9.38
CA ALA A 31 5.77 -4.82 8.76
C ALA A 31 4.44 -5.09 9.52
N PRO A 32 4.40 -5.27 10.86
CA PRO A 32 3.14 -5.45 11.58
C PRO A 32 2.27 -4.19 11.55
N VAL A 33 2.87 -3.00 11.54
CA VAL A 33 2.14 -1.73 11.42
C VAL A 33 1.46 -1.60 10.06
N LEU A 34 2.18 -1.94 8.98
CA LEU A 34 1.62 -1.99 7.63
C LEU A 34 0.46 -2.97 7.52
N ARG A 35 0.61 -4.19 8.08
CA ARG A 35 -0.46 -5.20 8.10
C ARG A 35 -1.69 -4.69 8.86
N GLN A 36 -1.49 -4.06 10.01
CA GLN A 36 -2.58 -3.49 10.80
C GLN A 36 -3.30 -2.37 10.04
N LEU A 37 -2.55 -1.48 9.38
CA LEU A 37 -3.10 -0.45 8.49
C LEU A 37 -3.99 -1.07 7.40
N CYS A 38 -3.50 -2.10 6.70
CA CYS A 38 -4.28 -2.80 5.69
C CYS A 38 -5.57 -3.39 6.28
N ASN A 39 -5.47 -4.11 7.40
CA ASN A 39 -6.62 -4.77 8.04
C ASN A 39 -7.75 -3.80 8.39
N TYR A 40 -7.42 -2.59 8.89
CA TYR A 40 -8.43 -1.63 9.31
C TYR A 40 -8.95 -0.72 8.19
N PHE A 41 -8.12 -0.39 7.20
CA PHE A 41 -8.49 0.59 6.17
C PHE A 41 -8.83 -0.04 4.82
N ILE A 42 -8.28 -1.21 4.51
CA ILE A 42 -8.32 -1.82 3.18
C ILE A 42 -8.93 -3.22 3.29
N ASN A 43 -10.25 -3.26 3.44
CA ASN A 43 -11.04 -4.49 3.43
C ASN A 43 -12.40 -4.23 2.80
N ASP A 44 -13.16 -5.29 2.52
CA ASP A 44 -14.44 -5.20 1.80
C ASP A 44 -15.56 -4.50 2.58
N LYS A 45 -15.39 -4.31 3.89
CA LYS A 45 -16.33 -3.58 4.75
C LYS A 45 -15.93 -2.11 4.93
N SER A 46 -14.75 -1.71 4.47
CA SER A 46 -14.28 -0.34 4.60
C SER A 46 -14.98 0.59 3.61
N ARG A 47 -15.23 1.82 4.07
CA ARG A 47 -15.76 2.87 3.18
C ARG A 47 -14.71 3.20 2.10
N PRO A 48 -15.13 3.47 0.85
CA PRO A 48 -14.18 3.76 -0.24
C PRO A 48 -13.17 4.85 0.09
N GLU A 49 -13.57 5.89 0.83
CA GLU A 49 -12.69 6.98 1.24
C GLU A 49 -11.58 6.50 2.18
N ALA A 50 -11.91 5.61 3.12
CA ALA A 50 -10.93 5.01 4.03
C ALA A 50 -9.94 4.10 3.27
N MET A 51 -10.42 3.34 2.29
CA MET A 51 -9.57 2.51 1.43
C MET A 51 -8.61 3.36 0.60
N VAL A 52 -9.08 4.49 0.04
CA VAL A 52 -8.22 5.44 -0.70
C VAL A 52 -7.11 5.95 0.19
N VAL A 53 -7.44 6.40 1.41
CA VAL A 53 -6.45 6.89 2.37
C VAL A 53 -5.47 5.78 2.74
N GLY A 54 -5.97 4.58 3.08
CA GLY A 54 -5.13 3.43 3.42
C GLY A 54 -4.16 3.05 2.31
N LEU A 55 -4.63 2.88 1.08
CA LEU A 55 -3.79 2.53 -0.07
C LEU A 55 -2.74 3.61 -0.37
N LYS A 56 -3.10 4.89 -0.25
CA LYS A 56 -2.15 6.00 -0.42
C LYS A 56 -1.08 5.98 0.68
N THR A 57 -1.47 5.78 1.93
CA THR A 57 -0.53 5.67 3.06
C THR A 57 0.43 4.49 2.86
N VAL A 58 -0.08 3.31 2.49
CA VAL A 58 0.75 2.13 2.18
C VAL A 58 1.77 2.45 1.10
N ARG A 59 1.33 3.10 0.00
CA ARG A 59 2.24 3.50 -1.07
C ARG A 59 3.34 4.43 -0.55
N GLU A 60 2.99 5.46 0.22
CA GLU A 60 3.97 6.42 0.75
C GLU A 60 4.96 5.80 1.73
N MET A 61 4.52 4.81 2.52
CA MET A 61 5.42 4.00 3.33
C MET A 61 6.38 3.18 2.44
N CYS A 62 5.86 2.52 1.41
CA CYS A 62 6.68 1.71 0.49
C CYS A 62 7.66 2.54 -0.37
N VAL A 63 7.37 3.83 -0.62
CA VAL A 63 8.33 4.74 -1.27
C VAL A 63 9.57 4.94 -0.39
N ARG A 64 9.40 4.97 0.94
CA ARG A 64 10.48 5.23 1.91
C ARG A 64 11.19 3.97 2.36
N GLN A 65 10.44 2.89 2.54
CA GLN A 65 10.95 1.58 2.91
C GLN A 65 10.20 0.51 2.10
N PRO A 66 10.71 0.05 0.95
CA PRO A 66 9.99 -0.91 0.11
C PRO A 66 9.96 -2.34 0.69
N LEU A 67 10.93 -2.70 1.54
CA LEU A 67 11.15 -4.05 2.05
C LEU A 67 10.06 -4.52 3.04
N ILE A 68 9.27 -3.60 3.60
CA ILE A 68 8.13 -3.91 4.47
C ILE A 68 6.97 -4.57 3.71
N MET A 69 6.99 -4.53 2.37
CA MET A 69 5.97 -5.13 1.52
C MET A 69 6.35 -6.56 1.14
N THR A 70 5.40 -7.48 1.25
CA THR A 70 5.54 -8.86 0.79
C THR A 70 4.83 -9.08 -0.55
N PRO A 71 5.28 -10.04 -1.39
CA PRO A 71 4.60 -10.35 -2.64
C PRO A 71 3.11 -10.65 -2.48
N ASP A 72 2.73 -11.44 -1.48
CA ASP A 72 1.33 -11.84 -1.23
C ASP A 72 0.46 -10.62 -0.92
N LEU A 73 0.86 -9.81 0.07
CA LEU A 73 0.16 -8.57 0.42
C LEU A 73 0.07 -7.60 -0.78
N LEU A 74 1.15 -7.45 -1.56
CA LEU A 74 1.12 -6.59 -2.74
C LEU A 74 0.12 -7.09 -3.78
N GLN A 75 0.03 -8.41 -3.99
CA GLN A 75 -0.90 -9.02 -4.91
C GLN A 75 -2.35 -8.82 -4.47
N ASP A 76 -2.64 -8.97 -3.17
CA ASP A 76 -3.96 -8.69 -2.59
C ASP A 76 -4.35 -7.22 -2.77
N LEU A 77 -3.45 -6.30 -2.43
CA LEU A 77 -3.70 -4.86 -2.62
C LEU A 77 -3.84 -4.47 -4.09
N ALA A 78 -3.13 -5.15 -5.00
CA ALA A 78 -3.23 -4.92 -6.43
C ALA A 78 -4.60 -5.31 -7.01
N GLN A 79 -5.37 -6.19 -6.35
CA GLN A 79 -6.71 -6.56 -6.81
C GLN A 79 -7.66 -5.37 -6.84
N TYR A 80 -7.49 -4.41 -5.92
CA TYR A 80 -8.28 -3.18 -5.84
C TYR A 80 -8.14 -2.26 -7.07
N LYS A 81 -7.24 -2.54 -8.02
CA LYS A 81 -7.20 -1.83 -9.32
C LYS A 81 -8.47 -2.02 -10.15
N LYS A 82 -9.31 -3.01 -9.84
CA LYS A 82 -10.61 -3.25 -10.50
C LYS A 82 -11.79 -2.78 -9.63
N TYR A 83 -11.53 -2.14 -8.50
CA TYR A 83 -12.57 -1.66 -7.60
C TYR A 83 -13.47 -0.64 -8.31
N ARG A 84 -14.78 -0.68 -8.01
CA ARG A 84 -15.83 0.12 -8.67
C ARG A 84 -15.58 1.61 -8.51
N GLU A 85 -15.17 2.03 -7.31
CA GLU A 85 -14.91 3.41 -6.97
C GLU A 85 -13.55 3.83 -7.52
N LYS A 86 -13.57 4.79 -8.45
CA LYS A 86 -12.39 5.25 -9.19
C LYS A 86 -11.23 5.65 -8.28
N GLY A 87 -11.50 6.30 -7.15
CA GLY A 87 -10.47 6.72 -6.20
C GLY A 87 -9.64 5.53 -5.67
N VAL A 88 -10.31 4.45 -5.25
CA VAL A 88 -9.66 3.22 -4.75
C VAL A 88 -8.87 2.57 -5.89
N SER A 89 -9.52 2.46 -7.05
CA SER A 89 -8.96 1.94 -8.28
C SER A 89 -7.65 2.65 -8.69
N MET A 90 -7.60 3.98 -8.55
CA MET A 90 -6.42 4.80 -8.86
C MET A 90 -5.32 4.65 -7.80
N ALA A 91 -5.68 4.60 -6.51
CA ALA A 91 -4.72 4.41 -5.44
C ALA A 91 -4.03 3.02 -5.53
N ALA A 92 -4.77 1.96 -5.85
CA ALA A 92 -4.19 0.64 -6.09
C ALA A 92 -3.26 0.64 -7.32
N ARG A 93 -3.65 1.31 -8.41
CA ARG A 93 -2.80 1.45 -9.61
C ARG A 93 -1.50 2.22 -9.33
N SER A 94 -1.52 3.22 -8.47
CA SER A 94 -0.30 3.98 -8.13
C SER A 94 0.68 3.17 -7.28
N LEU A 95 0.18 2.25 -6.44
CA LEU A 95 1.01 1.26 -5.73
C LEU A 95 1.60 0.24 -6.71
N ILE A 96 0.81 -0.29 -7.65
CA ILE A 96 1.32 -1.17 -8.73
C ILE A 96 2.41 -0.45 -9.53
N GLY A 97 2.18 0.82 -9.89
CA GLY A 97 3.15 1.63 -10.62
C GLY A 97 4.49 1.77 -9.88
N LEU A 98 4.46 1.93 -8.55
CA LEU A 98 5.67 1.96 -7.72
C LEU A 98 6.46 0.64 -7.84
N PHE A 99 5.79 -0.50 -7.64
CA PHE A 99 6.46 -1.80 -7.66
C PHE A 99 6.85 -2.28 -9.06
N ARG A 100 6.27 -1.72 -10.14
CA ARG A 100 6.80 -1.90 -11.50
C ARG A 100 8.21 -1.36 -11.66
N ILE A 101 8.57 -0.33 -10.89
CA ILE A 101 9.90 0.30 -10.94
C ILE A 101 10.84 -0.36 -9.93
N ILE A 102 10.37 -0.56 -8.69
CA ILE A 102 11.21 -1.06 -7.60
C ILE A 102 11.50 -2.56 -7.72
N SER A 103 10.47 -3.38 -7.93
CA SER A 103 10.60 -4.84 -7.98
C SER A 103 9.45 -5.48 -8.77
N PRO A 104 9.51 -5.44 -10.11
CA PRO A 104 8.44 -5.97 -10.95
C PRO A 104 8.14 -7.46 -10.69
N LYS A 105 9.13 -8.22 -10.20
CA LYS A 105 8.98 -9.65 -9.90
C LYS A 105 7.97 -9.93 -8.78
N MET A 106 7.76 -8.98 -7.87
CA MET A 106 6.73 -9.09 -6.81
C MET A 106 5.30 -9.00 -7.35
N LEU A 107 5.12 -8.42 -8.54
CA LEU A 107 3.83 -8.33 -9.21
C LEU A 107 3.57 -9.58 -10.06
N HIS A 108 2.29 -9.94 -10.19
CA HIS A 108 1.87 -10.91 -11.21
C HIS A 108 2.23 -10.41 -12.61
N LYS A 109 2.49 -11.34 -13.54
CA LYS A 109 2.86 -11.04 -14.94
C LYS A 109 1.93 -10.01 -15.61
N LYS A 110 0.61 -10.11 -15.38
CA LYS A 110 -0.40 -9.17 -15.88
C LYS A 110 -0.22 -7.72 -15.38
N ASP A 111 0.45 -7.55 -14.26
CA ASP A 111 0.63 -6.28 -13.57
C ASP A 111 2.00 -5.66 -13.77
N ARG A 112 2.98 -6.37 -14.35
CA ARG A 112 4.34 -5.84 -14.57
C ARG A 112 4.43 -4.76 -15.65
N GLY A 113 3.40 -4.65 -16.49
CA GLY A 113 3.42 -3.77 -17.66
C GLY A 113 4.25 -4.36 -18.81
N LYS A 114 4.16 -3.74 -20.00
CA LYS A 114 4.74 -4.29 -21.24
C LYS A 114 6.27 -4.23 -21.30
N GLY A 115 6.92 -3.34 -20.55
CA GLY A 115 8.37 -3.14 -20.58
C GLY A 115 9.18 -4.00 -19.60
N ALA A 116 8.55 -4.60 -18.59
CA ALA A 116 9.25 -5.37 -17.56
C ALA A 116 9.58 -6.83 -17.99
N ALA A 117 9.12 -7.25 -19.17
CA ALA A 117 9.46 -8.54 -19.77
C ALA A 117 10.71 -8.48 -20.66
N ALA A 118 11.30 -7.29 -20.87
CA ALA A 118 12.41 -7.08 -21.79
C ALA A 118 13.79 -7.02 -21.10
N SER A 119 13.85 -7.26 -19.79
CA SER A 119 15.07 -7.20 -18.98
C SER A 119 15.25 -8.47 -18.12
N GLU A 120 14.97 -9.63 -18.72
CA GLU A 120 15.41 -10.94 -18.24
C GLU A 120 16.39 -11.57 -19.22
#